data_AF-A0A2A4T4T2-F1
#
_entry.id   AF-A0A2A4T4T2-F1
#
_cell.length_a   1.000
_cell.length_b   1.000
_cell.length_c   1.000
_cell.angle_alpha   90.00
_cell.angle_beta   90.00
_cell.angle_gamma   90.00
#
_symmetry.space_group_name_H-M   'P 1'
#
loop_
_entity.id
_entity.type
_entity.pdbx_description
1 polymer ?
#
loop_
_entity_poly.entity_id
_entity_poly.type
_entity_poly.pdbx_seq_one_letter_code
_entity_poly.pdbx_strand_id
1 'polypeptide(L)'
;MLEVPALTRIQKEYKSEKIQILAINLFAQYSLEYWQSYLKKFGGENLVIARDTTGQAMRIFKIRTSGSTVILNRQGQVVYRDGSATPYPILKSAVEKAL
;
A
#
# COMPACT_ATOMS: atom_id res chain seq x y z
N MET A 1 10.99 2.51 -4.18
CA MET A 1 9.93 1.96 -3.30
C MET A 1 9.97 0.45 -3.44
N LEU A 2 10.40 -0.28 -2.41
CA LEU A 2 10.74 -1.71 -2.54
C LEU A 2 9.51 -2.63 -2.61
N GLU A 3 8.35 -2.17 -2.10
CA GLU A 3 7.17 -3.02 -1.93
C GLU A 3 6.24 -3.03 -3.13
N VAL A 4 6.30 -2.03 -4.03
CA VAL A 4 5.36 -1.92 -5.17
C VAL A 4 5.33 -3.18 -6.03
N PRO A 5 6.46 -3.80 -6.42
CA PRO A 5 6.43 -5.04 -7.18
C PRO A 5 5.75 -6.19 -6.42
N ALA A 6 5.97 -6.28 -5.11
CA ALA A 6 5.37 -7.29 -4.24
C ALA A 6 3.86 -7.09 -4.10
N LEU A 7 3.41 -5.85 -3.91
CA LEU A 7 2.01 -5.47 -3.81
C LEU A 7 1.28 -5.72 -5.14
N THR A 8 1.86 -5.32 -6.27
CA THR A 8 1.30 -5.63 -7.60
C THR A 8 1.20 -7.14 -7.83
N ARG A 9 2.20 -7.91 -7.40
CA ARG A 9 2.15 -9.39 -7.48
C ARG A 9 0.99 -9.96 -6.69
N ILE A 10 0.80 -9.50 -5.44
CA ILE A 10 -0.34 -9.89 -4.59
C ILE A 10 -1.67 -9.57 -5.29
N GLN A 11 -1.84 -8.37 -5.83
CA GLN A 11 -3.08 -7.98 -6.50
C GLN A 11 -3.43 -8.90 -7.68
N LYS A 12 -2.40 -9.37 -8.41
CA LYS A 12 -2.57 -10.31 -9.52
C LYS A 12 -2.92 -11.72 -9.03
N GLU A 13 -2.22 -12.23 -8.02
CA GLU A 13 -2.43 -13.57 -7.47
C GLU A 13 -3.81 -13.72 -6.81
N TYR A 14 -4.27 -12.69 -6.10
CA TYR A 14 -5.54 -12.70 -5.37
C TYR A 14 -6.62 -11.87 -6.10
N LYS A 15 -6.56 -11.78 -7.43
CA LYS A 15 -7.52 -10.99 -8.22
C LYS A 15 -8.98 -11.42 -7.99
N SER A 16 -9.22 -12.72 -7.79
CA SER A 16 -10.55 -13.27 -7.46
C SER A 16 -11.10 -12.78 -6.12
N GLU A 17 -10.22 -12.42 -5.18
CA GLU A 17 -10.56 -12.02 -3.82
C GLU A 17 -10.91 -10.54 -3.67
N LYS A 18 -10.92 -9.80 -4.80
CA LYS A 18 -11.24 -8.37 -4.87
C LYS A 18 -10.33 -7.49 -3.99
N ILE A 19 -9.06 -7.88 -3.82
CA ILE A 19 -8.07 -7.04 -3.14
C ILE A 19 -7.86 -5.74 -3.90
N GLN A 20 -7.92 -4.62 -3.16
CA GLN A 20 -7.60 -3.29 -3.67
C GLN A 20 -6.38 -2.75 -2.93
N ILE A 21 -5.51 -2.05 -3.66
CA ILE A 21 -4.34 -1.39 -3.10
C ILE A 21 -4.48 0.11 -3.36
N LEU A 22 -4.44 0.88 -2.27
CA LEU A 22 -4.44 2.33 -2.27
C LEU A 22 -3.05 2.83 -1.87
N ALA A 23 -2.35 3.46 -2.80
CA ALA A 23 -1.08 4.11 -2.52
C ALA A 23 -1.32 5.56 -2.09
N ILE A 24 -0.98 5.89 -0.84
CA ILE A 24 -1.17 7.24 -0.28
C ILE A 24 0.14 8.02 -0.35
N ASN A 25 0.16 9.09 -1.15
CA ASN A 25 1.26 10.04 -1.15
C ASN A 25 1.13 11.02 0.03
N LEU A 26 2.14 11.04 0.90
CA LEU A 26 2.23 11.92 2.07
C LEU A 26 3.03 13.20 1.79
N PHE A 27 3.71 13.28 0.64
CA PHE A 27 4.62 14.37 0.29
C PHE A 27 3.90 15.39 -0.59
N ALA A 28 3.53 16.53 0.02
CA ALA A 28 2.78 17.60 -0.64
C ALA A 28 3.52 18.19 -1.87
N GLN A 29 4.85 18.11 -1.90
CA GLN A 29 5.65 18.60 -3.03
C GLN A 29 5.51 17.75 -4.30
N TYR A 30 4.96 16.54 -4.23
CA TYR A 30 4.77 15.67 -5.40
C TYR A 30 3.31 15.65 -5.82
N SER A 31 3.05 15.98 -7.09
CA SER A 31 1.71 15.88 -7.68
C SER A 31 1.28 14.41 -7.79
N LEU A 32 -0.03 14.18 -7.93
CA LEU A 32 -0.56 12.83 -8.15
C LEU A 32 -0.05 12.23 -9.47
N GLU A 33 0.06 13.05 -10.52
CA GLU A 33 0.55 12.64 -11.84
C GLU A 33 2.02 12.21 -11.79
N TYR A 34 2.84 12.99 -11.08
CA TYR A 34 4.25 12.63 -10.82
C TYR A 34 4.31 11.30 -10.07
N TRP A 35 3.49 11.14 -9.02
CA TRP A 35 3.50 9.93 -8.20
C TRP A 35 3.02 8.69 -8.97
N GLN A 36 1.97 8.82 -9.78
CA GLN A 36 1.53 7.75 -10.68
C GLN A 36 2.65 7.34 -11.62
N SER A 37 3.31 8.32 -12.24
CA SER A 37 4.43 8.08 -13.16
C SER A 37 5.61 7.41 -12.48
N TYR A 38 5.87 7.76 -11.21
CA TYR A 38 6.90 7.12 -10.40
C TYR A 38 6.55 5.67 -10.07
N LEU A 39 5.33 5.40 -9.60
CA LEU A 39 4.84 4.05 -9.26
C LEU A 39 4.84 3.10 -10.46
N LYS A 40 4.50 3.60 -11.65
CA LYS A 40 4.55 2.83 -12.91
C LYS A 40 5.92 2.21 -13.17
N LYS A 41 7.02 2.87 -12.80
CA LYS A 41 8.39 2.33 -12.96
C LYS A 41 8.64 1.06 -12.14
N PHE A 42 7.78 0.78 -11.16
CA PHE A 42 7.86 -0.41 -10.29
C PHE A 42 6.68 -1.38 -10.52
N GLY A 43 5.94 -1.24 -11.63
CA GLY A 43 4.78 -2.08 -11.95
C GLY A 43 3.50 -1.67 -11.23
N GLY A 44 3.41 -0.45 -10.70
CA GLY A 44 2.24 0.08 -10.03
C GLY A 44 1.20 0.70 -10.98
N GLU A 45 1.07 0.23 -12.22
CA GLU A 45 0.28 0.95 -13.24
C GLU A 45 -1.21 1.06 -12.91
N ASN A 46 -1.74 0.07 -12.19
CA ASN A 46 -3.16 -0.06 -11.85
C ASN A 46 -3.46 0.26 -10.38
N LEU A 47 -2.48 0.80 -9.64
CA LEU A 47 -2.70 1.19 -8.26
C LEU A 47 -3.59 2.43 -8.22
N VAL A 48 -4.58 2.40 -7.32
CA VAL A 48 -5.33 3.60 -6.97
C VAL A 48 -4.40 4.48 -6.15
N ILE A 49 -4.30 5.76 -6.49
CA ILE A 49 -3.49 6.73 -5.77
C ILE A 49 -4.36 7.76 -5.07
N ALA A 50 -3.96 8.12 -3.85
CA ALA A 50 -4.52 9.23 -3.09
C ALA A 50 -3.40 10.10 -2.55
N ARG A 51 -3.74 11.32 -2.14
CA ARG A 51 -2.81 12.24 -1.49
C ARG A 51 -3.38 12.64 -0.14
N ASP A 52 -2.54 12.56 0.88
CA ASP A 52 -2.83 13.06 2.22
C ASP A 52 -1.73 14.04 2.64
N THR A 53 -1.97 15.33 2.43
CA THR A 53 -1.04 16.39 2.82
C THR A 53 -1.15 16.77 4.29
N THR A 54 -2.09 16.16 5.03
CA THR A 54 -2.34 16.48 6.45
C THR A 54 -1.72 15.47 7.41
N GLY A 55 -1.24 14.34 6.89
CA GLY A 55 -0.71 13.23 7.68
C GLY A 55 -1.78 12.50 8.51
N GLN A 56 -3.06 12.64 8.14
CA GLN A 56 -4.17 11.96 8.79
C GLN A 56 -4.06 10.44 8.69
N ALA A 57 -3.70 9.90 7.52
CA ALA A 57 -3.46 8.48 7.32
C ALA A 57 -2.37 7.99 8.27
N MET A 58 -1.29 8.76 8.44
CA MET A 58 -0.23 8.40 9.39
C MET A 58 -0.74 8.28 10.82
N ARG A 59 -1.56 9.24 11.25
CA ARG A 59 -2.12 9.31 12.59
C ARG A 59 -3.12 8.20 12.85
N ILE A 60 -4.07 7.99 11.93
CA ILE A 60 -5.15 7.00 12.06
C ILE A 60 -4.58 5.58 12.10
N PHE A 61 -3.67 5.25 11.18
CA PHE A 61 -3.05 3.92 11.14
C PHE A 61 -1.83 3.79 12.07
N LYS A 62 -1.51 4.84 12.82
CA LYS A 62 -0.40 4.89 13.78
C LYS A 62 0.93 4.46 13.14
N ILE A 63 1.17 4.78 11.86
CA ILE A 63 2.43 4.51 11.15
C ILE A 63 3.43 5.61 11.49
N ARG A 64 4.72 5.24 11.60
CA ARG A 64 5.79 6.16 12.03
C ARG A 64 6.70 6.60 10.89
N THR A 65 6.68 5.88 9.78
CA THR A 65 7.62 6.03 8.67
C THR A 65 6.86 6.03 7.34
N SER A 66 7.33 6.82 6.38
CA SER A 66 6.84 6.78 5.00
C SER A 66 7.30 5.50 4.31
N GLY A 67 6.49 4.96 3.41
CA GLY A 67 6.77 3.67 2.77
C GLY A 67 6.34 2.47 3.62
N SER A 68 5.37 2.70 4.51
CA SER A 68 4.72 1.65 5.28
C SER A 68 3.52 1.05 4.55
N THR A 69 3.33 -0.26 4.72
CA THR A 69 2.14 -1.00 4.31
C THR A 69 1.23 -1.29 5.52
N VAL A 70 -0.06 -1.03 5.33
CA VAL A 70 -1.15 -1.38 6.25
C VAL A 70 -2.11 -2.30 5.50
N ILE A 71 -2.50 -3.41 6.10
CA ILE A 71 -3.50 -4.33 5.53
C ILE A 71 -4.73 -4.31 6.42
N LEU A 72 -5.87 -4.09 5.77
CA LEU A 72 -7.19 -4.13 6.38
C LEU A 72 -7.91 -5.41 5.94
N ASN A 73 -8.64 -6.05 6.85
CA ASN A 73 -9.57 -7.13 6.49
C ASN A 73 -10.89 -6.57 5.94
N ARG A 74 -11.79 -7.46 5.52
CA ARG A 74 -13.12 -7.09 4.97
C ARG A 74 -14.01 -6.30 5.95
N GLN A 75 -13.75 -6.40 7.25
CA GLN A 75 -14.44 -5.65 8.31
C GLN A 75 -13.81 -4.27 8.55
N GLY A 76 -12.77 -3.90 7.81
CA GLY A 76 -12.06 -2.62 7.96
C GLY A 76 -11.07 -2.60 9.14
N GLN A 77 -10.77 -3.75 9.74
CA GLN A 77 -9.85 -3.85 10.86
C GLN A 77 -8.41 -4.00 10.36
N VAL A 78 -7.46 -3.32 11.01
CA VAL A 78 -6.03 -3.47 10.74
C VAL A 78 -5.57 -4.84 11.21
N VAL A 79 -5.16 -5.71 10.28
CA VAL A 79 -4.60 -7.04 10.58
C VAL A 79 -3.09 -7.09 10.40
N TYR A 80 -2.52 -6.10 9.72
CA TYR A 80 -1.08 -5.95 9.56
C TYR A 80 -0.70 -4.49 9.41
N ARG A 81 0.49 -4.15 9.93
CA ARG A 81 1.15 -2.87 9.74
C ARG A 81 2.64 -3.09 9.90
N ASP A 82 3.43 -2.59 8.96
CA ASP A 82 4.88 -2.60 9.09
C ASP A 82 5.43 -1.31 9.74
N GLY A 83 6.72 -1.34 10.05
CA GLY A 83 7.51 -0.13 10.35
C GLY A 83 8.64 0.11 9.35
N SER A 84 8.81 -0.77 8.37
CA SER A 84 9.90 -0.82 7.40
C SER A 84 9.49 -1.66 6.19
N ALA A 85 10.29 -1.61 5.12
CA ALA A 85 10.06 -2.43 3.94
C ALA A 85 9.90 -3.92 4.30
N THR A 86 8.80 -4.50 3.84
CA THR A 86 8.37 -5.86 4.14
C THR A 86 8.67 -6.78 2.95
N PRO A 87 9.39 -7.90 3.16
CA PRO A 87 9.56 -8.93 2.14
C PRO A 87 8.22 -9.55 1.71
N TYR A 88 8.12 -9.89 0.41
CA TYR A 88 6.91 -10.48 -0.17
C TYR A 88 6.31 -11.67 0.60
N PRO A 89 7.08 -12.65 1.12
CA PRO A 89 6.48 -13.77 1.88
C PRO A 89 5.70 -13.34 3.12
N ILE A 90 6.16 -12.28 3.79
CA ILE A 90 5.46 -11.73 4.98
C ILE A 90 4.20 -10.98 4.55
N LEU A 91 4.29 -10.16 3.50
CA LEU A 91 3.12 -9.47 2.92
C LEU A 91 2.06 -10.48 2.48
N LYS A 92 2.46 -11.56 1.80
CA LYS A 92 1.55 -12.62 1.35
C LYS A 92 0.82 -13.26 2.54
N SER A 93 1.56 -13.69 3.57
CA SER A 93 0.96 -14.30 4.76
C SER A 93 0.00 -13.35 5.48
N ALA A 94 0.34 -12.06 5.53
CA ALA A 94 -0.53 -11.04 6.13
C ALA A 94 -1.82 -10.83 5.33
N VAL A 95 -1.73 -10.86 4.00
CA VAL A 95 -2.91 -10.80 3.10
C VAL A 95 -3.79 -12.04 3.26
N GLU A 96 -3.21 -13.24 3.32
CA GLU A 96 -3.97 -14.48 3.51
C GLU A 96 -4.75 -14.50 4.83
N LYS A 97 -4.23 -13.86 5.88
CA LYS A 97 -4.95 -13.67 7.16
C LYS A 97 -6.08 -12.64 7.09
N ALA A 98 -6.07 -11.76 6.08
CA ALA A 98 -7.02 -10.67 5.92
C ALA A 98 -8.26 -11.05 5.08
N LEU A 99 -8.17 -12.15 4.34
CA LEU A 99 -9.22 -12.70 3.49
C LEU A 99 -10.29 -13.43 4.31
#